data_AF-A0A1T5MT56-F1
#
_entry.id   AF-A0A1T5MT56-F1
#
_cell.length_a   1.000
_cell.length_b   1.000
_cell.length_c   1.000
_cell.angle_alpha   90.00
_cell.angle_beta   90.00
_cell.angle_gamma   90.00
#
_symmetry.space_group_name_H-M   'P 1'
#
loop_
_entity.id
_entity.type
_entity.pdbx_description
1 polymer ?
#
loop_
_entity_poly.entity_id
_entity_poly.type
_entity_poly.pdbx_seq_one_letter_code
_entity_poly.pdbx_strand_id
1 'polypeptide(L)'
;MDKGKDISEKIFETANNISKKGDSILKIGEYKINIKLIQKEIRRKKLYLGDLIYKWSQKNEVEMNAITTICNEIKDLEIEIEEINKEILKIKENN
;
A
#
# COMPACT_ATOMS: atom_id res chain seq x y z
N MET A 1 24.40 -0.27 46.51
CA MET A 1 23.02 -0.71 46.20
C MET A 1 22.63 -0.06 44.90
N ASP A 2 22.62 -0.79 43.77
CA ASP A 2 22.12 -0.20 42.50
C ASP A 2 21.61 -1.24 41.47
N LYS A 3 21.42 -2.50 41.87
CA LYS A 3 20.95 -3.55 40.94
C LYS A 3 19.45 -3.45 40.60
N GLY A 4 18.68 -2.72 41.41
CA GLY A 4 17.23 -2.55 41.19
C GLY A 4 16.89 -1.53 40.11
N LYS A 5 17.73 -0.50 39.93
CA LYS A 5 17.55 0.54 38.91
C LYS A 5 17.75 -0.02 37.50
N ASP A 6 18.83 -0.76 37.31
CA ASP A 6 19.21 -1.42 36.06
C ASP A 6 18.14 -2.41 35.52
N ILE A 7 17.45 -3.11 36.43
CA ILE A 7 16.37 -4.05 36.06
C ILE A 7 15.09 -3.29 35.71
N SER A 8 14.75 -2.24 36.47
CA SER A 8 13.58 -1.41 36.17
C SER A 8 13.70 -0.68 34.83
N GLU A 9 14.89 -0.17 34.50
CA GLU A 9 15.19 0.48 33.22
C GLU A 9 15.08 -0.51 32.06
N LYS A 10 15.67 -1.71 32.19
CA LYS A 10 15.56 -2.77 31.16
C LYS A 10 14.13 -3.24 30.92
N ILE A 11 13.31 -3.36 31.97
CA ILE A 11 11.89 -3.73 31.82
C ILE A 11 11.13 -2.62 31.11
N PHE A 12 11.38 -1.36 31.46
CA PHE A 12 10.73 -0.21 30.85
C PHE A 12 11.12 -0.05 29.37
N GLU A 13 12.40 -0.24 29.04
CA GLU A 13 12.89 -0.28 27.66
C GLU A 13 12.27 -1.43 26.87
N THR A 14 12.18 -2.62 27.46
CA THR A 14 11.57 -3.80 26.82
C THR A 14 10.08 -3.57 26.55
N ALA A 15 9.33 -3.04 27.52
CA ALA A 15 7.92 -2.70 27.35
C ALA A 15 7.70 -1.64 26.27
N ASN A 16 8.53 -0.58 26.25
CA ASN A 16 8.49 0.44 25.21
C ASN A 16 8.81 -0.12 23.83
N ASN A 17 9.79 -1.02 23.71
CA ASN A 17 10.16 -1.64 22.45
C ASN A 17 9.06 -2.59 21.94
N ILE A 18 8.38 -3.33 22.82
CA ILE A 18 7.25 -4.19 22.46
C ILE A 18 6.07 -3.34 21.99
N SER A 19 5.74 -2.25 22.69
CA SER A 19 4.67 -1.33 22.29
C SER A 19 4.93 -0.73 20.90
N LYS A 20 6.13 -0.18 20.69
CA LYS A 20 6.54 0.41 19.39
C LYS A 20 6.49 -0.60 18.24
N LYS A 21 6.92 -1.84 18.48
CA LYS A 21 6.83 -2.92 17.49
C LYS A 21 5.38 -3.31 17.20
N GLY A 22 4.52 -3.37 18.22
CA GLY A 22 3.09 -3.62 18.07
C GLY A 22 2.40 -2.58 17.19
N ASP A 23 2.61 -1.30 17.49
CA ASP A 23 2.06 -0.17 16.73
C ASP A 23 2.53 -0.18 15.27
N SER A 24 3.81 -0.51 15.05
CA SER A 24 4.39 -0.60 13.71
C SER A 24 3.83 -1.75 12.88
N ILE A 25 3.57 -2.90 13.51
CA ILE A 25 2.95 -4.05 12.83
C ILE A 25 1.52 -3.71 12.41
N LEU A 26 0.74 -3.06 13.29
CA LEU A 26 -0.62 -2.63 12.99
C LEU A 26 -0.64 -1.68 11.79
N LYS A 27 0.22 -0.66 11.80
CA LYS A 27 0.33 0.33 10.71
C LYS A 27 0.75 -0.30 9.37
N ILE A 28 1.70 -1.25 9.39
CA ILE A 28 2.05 -2.03 8.20
C ILE A 28 0.85 -2.87 7.71
N GLY A 29 0.06 -3.42 8.63
CA GLY A 29 -1.17 -4.15 8.32
C GLY A 29 -2.18 -3.30 7.57
N GLU A 30 -2.45 -2.08 8.06
CA GLU A 30 -3.35 -1.11 7.42
C GLU A 30 -2.88 -0.75 6.01
N TYR A 31 -1.60 -0.43 5.83
CA TYR A 31 -1.03 -0.15 4.51
C TYR A 31 -1.18 -1.34 3.54
N LYS A 32 -0.97 -2.57 4.01
CA LYS A 32 -1.17 -3.77 3.18
C LYS A 32 -2.63 -3.96 2.77
N ILE A 33 -3.59 -3.63 3.63
CA ILE A 33 -5.00 -3.66 3.28
C ILE A 33 -5.30 -2.61 2.21
N ASN A 34 -4.79 -1.38 2.35
CA ASN A 34 -4.95 -0.31 1.37
C ASN A 34 -4.37 -0.71 0.01
N ILE A 35 -3.15 -1.26 -0.03
CA ILE A 35 -2.55 -1.78 -1.28
C ILE A 35 -3.47 -2.81 -1.93
N LYS A 36 -4.05 -3.76 -1.16
CA LYS A 36 -4.97 -4.76 -1.73
C LYS A 36 -6.23 -4.15 -2.32
N LEU A 37 -6.76 -3.09 -1.72
CA LEU A 37 -7.93 -2.37 -2.25
C LEU A 37 -7.58 -1.67 -3.56
N ILE A 38 -6.45 -0.95 -3.61
CA ILE A 38 -5.95 -0.29 -4.82
C ILE A 38 -5.71 -1.31 -5.94
N GLN A 39 -5.05 -2.44 -5.64
CA GLN A 39 -4.83 -3.52 -6.60
C GLN A 39 -6.14 -4.09 -7.18
N LYS A 40 -7.19 -4.21 -6.35
CA LYS A 40 -8.51 -4.66 -6.80
C LYS A 40 -9.12 -3.65 -7.78
N GLU A 41 -8.94 -2.35 -7.52
CA GLU A 41 -9.42 -1.29 -8.40
C GLU A 41 -8.66 -1.26 -9.73
N ILE A 42 -7.32 -1.37 -9.70
CA ILE A 42 -6.48 -1.52 -10.90
C ILE A 42 -6.98 -2.70 -11.75
N ARG A 43 -7.27 -3.85 -11.14
CA ARG A 43 -7.80 -5.02 -11.89
C ARG A 43 -9.13 -4.73 -12.57
N ARG A 44 -10.04 -4.02 -11.90
CA ARG A 44 -11.32 -3.62 -12.49
C ARG A 44 -11.12 -2.68 -13.68
N LYS A 45 -10.24 -1.69 -13.54
CA LYS A 45 -9.91 -0.76 -14.63
C LYS A 45 -9.25 -1.46 -15.81
N LYS A 46 -8.31 -2.39 -15.58
CA LYS A 46 -7.69 -3.21 -16.63
C LYS A 46 -8.70 -4.09 -17.36
N LEU A 47 -9.67 -4.66 -16.63
CA LEU A 47 -10.77 -5.42 -17.25
C LEU A 47 -11.64 -4.52 -18.14
N TYR A 48 -12.05 -3.36 -17.63
CA TYR A 48 -12.84 -2.41 -18.40
C TYR A 48 -12.11 -1.89 -19.64
N LEU A 49 -10.81 -1.63 -19.53
CA LEU A 49 -9.96 -1.31 -20.68
C LEU A 49 -9.97 -2.43 -21.73
N GLY A 50 -9.88 -3.69 -21.30
CA GLY A 50 -10.02 -4.86 -22.15
C GLY A 50 -11.37 -4.89 -22.89
N ASP A 51 -12.47 -4.58 -22.20
CA ASP A 51 -13.81 -4.50 -22.80
C ASP A 51 -13.89 -3.41 -23.87
N LEU A 52 -13.27 -2.25 -23.64
CA LEU A 52 -13.21 -1.16 -24.63
C LEU A 52 -12.43 -1.58 -25.88
N ILE A 53 -11.27 -2.20 -25.70
CA ILE A 53 -10.45 -2.69 -26.82
C ILE A 53 -11.18 -3.80 -27.59
N TYR A 54 -11.87 -4.70 -26.89
CA TYR A 54 -12.66 -5.74 -27.52
C TYR A 54 -13.81 -5.14 -28.35
N LYS A 55 -14.57 -4.19 -27.80
CA LYS A 55 -15.63 -3.49 -28.54
C LYS A 55 -15.09 -2.79 -29.79
N TRP A 56 -13.94 -2.14 -29.67
CA TRP A 56 -13.26 -1.53 -30.82
C TRP A 56 -12.95 -2.56 -31.91
N SER A 57 -12.42 -3.73 -31.55
CA SER A 57 -12.11 -4.79 -32.52
C SER A 57 -13.33 -5.28 -33.31
N GLN A 58 -14.54 -5.17 -32.72
CA GLN A 58 -15.78 -5.63 -33.34
C GLN A 58 -16.44 -4.54 -34.20
N LYS A 59 -16.40 -3.28 -33.76
CA LYS A 59 -17.19 -2.18 -34.33
C LYS A 59 -16.36 -1.10 -35.03
N ASN A 60 -15.04 -1.14 -34.91
CA ASN A 60 -14.11 -0.09 -35.37
C ASN A 60 -14.37 1.31 -34.76
N GLU A 61 -15.18 1.40 -33.71
CA GLU A 61 -15.40 2.63 -32.94
C GLU A 61 -14.48 2.62 -31.73
N VAL A 62 -13.63 3.65 -31.60
CA VAL A 62 -12.71 3.82 -30.46
C VAL A 62 -13.00 5.12 -29.73
N GLU A 63 -13.32 5.01 -28.45
CA GLU A 63 -13.32 6.16 -27.55
C GLU A 63 -11.90 6.35 -27.00
N MET A 64 -11.00 6.90 -27.82
CA MET A 64 -9.58 7.01 -27.48
C MET A 64 -9.34 7.83 -26.20
N ASN A 65 -10.21 8.80 -25.95
CA ASN A 65 -10.20 9.59 -24.72
C ASN A 65 -10.48 8.70 -23.49
N ALA A 66 -11.48 7.81 -23.56
CA ALA A 66 -11.81 6.91 -22.46
C ALA A 66 -10.65 5.95 -22.16
N ILE A 67 -10.00 5.40 -23.20
CA ILE A 67 -8.82 4.55 -23.06
C ILE A 67 -7.68 5.31 -22.37
N THR A 68 -7.38 6.52 -22.84
CA THR A 68 -6.29 7.34 -22.30
C THR A 68 -6.55 7.70 -20.84
N THR A 69 -7.78 8.07 -20.49
CA THR A 69 -8.18 8.35 -19.11
C THR A 69 -7.97 7.14 -18.21
N ILE A 70 -8.46 5.95 -18.60
CA ILE A 70 -8.30 4.74 -17.78
C ILE A 70 -6.83 4.38 -17.58
N CYS A 71 -6.00 4.50 -18.63
CA CYS A 71 -4.57 4.24 -18.52
C CYS A 71 -3.87 5.19 -17.54
N ASN A 72 -4.23 6.48 -17.55
CA ASN A 72 -3.69 7.45 -16.60
C ASN A 72 -4.15 7.15 -15.17
N GLU A 73 -5.44 6.83 -14.97
CA GLU A 73 -5.96 6.44 -13.66
C GLU A 73 -5.28 5.17 -13.10
N ILE A 74 -5.00 4.18 -13.96
CA ILE A 74 -4.24 2.98 -13.56
C ILE A 74 -2.83 3.37 -13.12
N LYS A 75 -2.16 4.24 -13.89
CA LYS A 75 -0.81 4.70 -13.58
C LYS A 75 -0.76 5.43 -12.24
N ASP A 76 -1.72 6.33 -11.97
CA ASP A 76 -1.79 7.08 -10.71
C ASP A 76 -1.97 6.15 -9.50
N LEU A 77 -2.82 5.11 -9.64
CA LEU A 77 -3.00 4.08 -8.61
C LEU A 77 -1.74 3.21 -8.41
N GLU A 78 -0.99 2.94 -9.48
CA GLU A 78 0.29 2.22 -9.39
C GLU A 78 1.35 3.07 -8.66
N ILE A 79 1.40 4.38 -8.90
CA ILE A 79 2.25 5.33 -8.15
C ILE A 79 1.86 5.36 -6.67
N GLU A 80 0.57 5.40 -6.35
CA GLU A 80 0.09 5.39 -4.97
C GLU A 80 0.55 4.11 -4.22
N ILE A 81 0.51 2.95 -4.88
CA ILE A 81 1.06 1.70 -4.31
C ILE A 81 2.57 1.83 -4.03
N GLU A 82 3.34 2.43 -4.93
CA GLU A 82 4.78 2.64 -4.72
C GLU A 82 5.06 3.55 -3.52
N GLU A 83 4.29 4.63 -3.37
CA GLU A 83 4.39 5.54 -2.23
C GLU A 83 4.07 4.84 -0.91
N ILE A 84 2.99 4.07 -0.85
CA ILE A 84 2.64 3.29 0.34
C ILE A 84 3.74 2.27 0.67
N ASN A 85 4.33 1.62 -0.34
CA ASN A 85 5.44 0.70 -0.12
C ASN A 85 6.69 1.40 0.44
N LYS A 86 6.99 2.63 -0.01
CA LYS A 86 8.07 3.45 0.57
C LYS A 86 7.80 3.74 2.04
N GLU A 87 6.56 4.06 2.42
CA GLU A 87 6.20 4.28 3.83
C GLU A 87 6.35 3.00 4.68
N ILE A 88 5.97 1.83 4.16
CA ILE A 88 6.21 0.55 4.83
C ILE A 88 7.71 0.31 5.05
N LEU A 89 8.55 0.61 4.05
CA LEU A 89 10.00 0.44 4.17
C LEU A 89 10.58 1.34 5.25
N LYS A 90 10.20 2.62 5.30
CA LYS A 90 10.60 3.55 6.36
C LYS A 90 10.24 3.04 7.75
N ILE A 91 9.04 2.45 7.92
CA ILE A 91 8.64 1.88 9.21
C ILE A 91 9.52 0.68 9.57
N LYS A 92 9.84 -0.18 8.61
CA LYS A 92 10.70 -1.35 8.85
C LYS A 92 12.16 -0.99 9.16
N GLU A 93 12.68 0.09 8.58
CA GLU A 93 14.04 0.57 8.84
C GLU A 93 14.17 1.29 10.20
N ASN A 94 13.06 1.84 10.70
CA ASN A 94 13.01 2.56 11.98
C ASN A 94 12.62 1.67 13.20
N ASN A 95 12.47 0.36 13.02
CA ASN A 95 12.12 -0.63 14.08
C ASN A 95 13.17 -1.74 14.23
#